data_AF-A0A535DR67-F1
#
_entry.id   AF-A0A535DR67-F1
#
_cell.length_a   1.000
_cell.length_b   1.000
_cell.length_c   1.000
_cell.angle_alpha   90.00
_cell.angle_beta   90.00
_cell.angle_gamma   90.00
#
_symmetry.space_group_name_H-M   'P 1'
#
loop_
_entity.id
_entity.type
_entity.pdbx_description
1 polymer ?
#
loop_
_entity_poly.entity_id
_entity_poly.type
_entity_poly.pdbx_seq_one_letter_code
_entity_poly.pdbx_strand_id
1 'polypeptide(L)'
;MDKAAGLRLLAGDEPMAMAVGDSAEDLPMMRTARFAAAPANADAAVRAAGVRIFNRPCQGGLAQAVEALIGHRPGNCAACKLTNLEPRSRLLLTMLAAQDARGIGKLAAVLRAARAAAPVPHRVA
;
A
#
# COMPACT_ATOMS: atom_id res chain seq x y z
N MET A 1 -12.24 12.22 16.89
CA MET A 1 -10.88 11.73 17.18
C MET A 1 -10.10 11.84 15.87
N ASP A 2 -8.95 12.53 15.85
CA ASP A 2 -8.15 12.66 14.61
C ASP A 2 -7.14 11.51 14.46
N LYS A 3 -6.55 11.36 13.26
CA LYS A 3 -5.61 10.26 12.95
C LYS A 3 -4.37 10.28 13.84
N ALA A 4 -3.84 11.47 14.18
CA ALA A 4 -2.65 11.59 15.03
C ALA A 4 -2.95 11.16 16.47
N ALA A 5 -4.11 11.52 17.00
CA ALA A 5 -4.57 11.09 18.32
C ALA A 5 -4.71 9.56 18.38
N GLY A 6 -5.32 8.94 17.38
CA GLY A 6 -5.42 7.47 17.30
C GLY A 6 -4.05 6.79 17.22
N LEU A 7 -3.12 7.38 16.48
CA LEU A 7 -1.77 6.82 16.32
C LEU A 7 -0.93 6.91 17.59
N ARG A 8 -1.02 8.01 18.34
CA ARG A 8 -0.36 8.14 19.65
C ARG A 8 -0.86 7.10 20.65
N LEU A 9 -2.16 6.77 20.61
CA LEU A 9 -2.72 5.71 21.46
C LEU A 9 -2.16 4.32 21.13
N LEU A 10 -1.81 4.06 19.86
CA LEU A 10 -1.31 2.76 19.41
C LEU A 10 0.21 2.63 19.48
N ALA A 11 0.94 3.68 19.09
CA ALA A 11 2.40 3.67 18.98
C ALA A 11 3.10 4.14 20.28
N GLY A 12 2.36 4.74 21.21
CA GLY A 12 2.95 5.41 22.37
C GLY A 12 3.80 6.61 21.95
N ASP A 13 4.94 6.80 22.61
CA ASP A 13 5.88 7.89 22.34
C ASP A 13 6.92 7.57 21.24
N GLU A 14 6.84 6.40 20.61
CA GLU A 14 7.78 6.02 19.55
C GLU A 14 7.57 6.87 18.28
N PRO A 15 8.64 7.47 17.73
CA PRO A 15 8.54 8.30 16.54
C PRO A 15 8.19 7.45 15.32
N MET A 16 7.10 7.81 14.63
CA MET A 16 6.69 7.13 13.41
C MET A 16 7.79 7.19 12.35
N ALA A 17 8.21 6.02 11.85
CA ALA A 17 9.19 5.96 10.78
C ALA A 17 8.67 6.63 9.50
N MET A 18 7.40 6.41 9.16
CA MET A 18 6.79 6.93 7.93
C MET A 18 5.29 7.21 8.10
N ALA A 19 4.80 8.25 7.43
CA ALA A 19 3.38 8.54 7.25
C ALA A 19 3.10 8.87 5.78
N VAL A 20 2.07 8.23 5.21
CA VAL A 20 1.61 8.47 3.83
C VAL A 20 0.11 8.76 3.85
N GLY A 21 -0.30 9.78 3.11
CA GLY A 21 -1.69 10.21 2.98
C GLY A 21 -1.86 11.18 1.81
N ASP A 22 -3.09 11.48 1.45
CA ASP A 22 -3.42 12.27 0.27
C ASP A 22 -4.44 13.39 0.55
N SER A 23 -4.93 13.47 1.78
CA SER A 23 -5.92 14.45 2.22
C SER A 23 -5.41 15.33 3.35
N ALA A 24 -5.98 16.53 3.50
CA ALA A 24 -5.67 17.46 4.59
C ALA A 24 -5.80 16.82 5.99
N GLU A 25 -6.68 15.83 6.15
CA GLU A 25 -6.89 15.08 7.40
C GLU A 25 -5.67 14.24 7.82
N ASP A 26 -4.76 13.95 6.88
CA ASP A 26 -3.54 13.18 7.14
C ASP A 26 -2.40 14.06 7.68
N LEU A 27 -2.49 15.38 7.54
CA LEU A 27 -1.42 16.31 7.91
C LEU A 27 -0.98 16.20 9.38
N PRO A 28 -1.89 16.08 10.38
CA PRO A 28 -1.48 15.89 11.77
C PRO A 28 -0.60 14.66 11.98
N MET A 29 -0.90 13.54 11.30
CA MET A 29 -0.10 12.31 11.34
C MET A 29 1.23 12.47 10.59
N MET A 30 1.22 13.14 9.44
CA MET A 30 2.44 13.38 8.66
C MET A 30 3.48 14.19 9.44
N ARG A 31 3.05 15.17 10.23
CA ARG A 31 3.95 16.01 11.06
C ARG A 31 4.68 15.21 12.15
N THR A 32 4.17 14.05 12.55
CA THR A 32 4.79 13.22 13.58
C THR A 32 5.76 12.18 13.00
N ALA A 33 5.83 12.03 11.68
CA ALA A 33 6.67 11.03 11.03
C ALA A 33 8.04 11.58 10.63
N ARG A 34 9.08 10.73 10.74
CA ARG A 34 10.43 11.00 10.22
C ARG A 34 10.43 11.11 8.69
N PHE A 35 9.58 10.32 8.03
CA PHE A 35 9.40 10.35 6.59
C PHE A 35 7.91 10.56 6.23
N ALA A 36 7.57 11.78 5.83
CA ALA A 36 6.24 12.12 5.35
C ALA A 36 6.20 12.17 3.82
N ALA A 37 5.22 11.47 3.23
CA ALA A 37 5.06 11.42 1.78
C ALA A 37 3.60 11.38 1.35
N ALA A 38 3.34 11.64 0.06
CA ALA A 38 2.01 11.58 -0.51
C ALA A 38 2.03 11.06 -1.96
N PRO A 39 0.95 10.41 -2.43
CA PRO A 39 0.82 9.97 -3.82
C PRO A 39 0.51 11.14 -4.76
N ALA A 40 0.56 10.89 -6.07
CA ALA A 40 0.34 11.91 -7.10
C ALA A 40 -1.07 12.50 -7.13
N ASN A 41 -2.05 11.90 -6.46
CA ASN A 41 -3.43 12.41 -6.36
C ASN A 41 -3.68 13.21 -5.07
N ALA A 42 -2.64 13.56 -4.31
CA ALA A 42 -2.76 14.34 -3.09
C ALA A 42 -3.41 15.71 -3.35
N ASP A 43 -4.21 16.15 -2.39
CA ASP A 43 -4.89 17.44 -2.42
C ASP A 43 -3.93 18.63 -2.29
N ALA A 44 -4.47 19.84 -2.47
CA ALA A 44 -3.68 21.07 -2.43
C ALA A 44 -3.04 21.31 -1.05
N ALA A 45 -3.71 20.95 0.04
CA ALA A 45 -3.21 21.16 1.39
C ALA A 45 -2.00 20.25 1.69
N VAL A 46 -2.06 18.99 1.27
CA VAL A 46 -0.94 18.04 1.38
C VAL A 46 0.25 18.47 0.52
N ARG A 47 -0.02 18.94 -0.71
CA ARG A 47 1.04 19.48 -1.58
C ARG A 47 1.72 20.71 -0.99
N ALA A 48 0.94 21.58 -0.33
CA ALA A 48 1.47 22.77 0.32
C ALA A 48 2.26 22.46 1.61
N ALA A 49 2.08 21.28 2.21
CA ALA A 49 2.72 20.89 3.46
C ALA A 49 4.19 20.47 3.34
N GLY A 50 4.77 20.50 2.13
CA GLY A 50 6.19 20.22 1.91
C GLY A 50 6.60 18.75 2.07
N VAL A 51 5.63 17.82 2.06
CA VAL A 51 5.90 16.37 2.11
C VAL A 51 6.41 15.87 0.75
N ARG A 52 7.09 14.71 0.74
CA ARG A 52 7.60 14.13 -0.52
C ARG A 52 6.44 13.64 -1.39
N ILE A 53 6.24 14.24 -2.57
CA ILE A 53 5.22 13.81 -3.53
C ILE A 53 5.80 12.79 -4.51
N PHE A 54 5.16 11.63 -4.62
CA PHE A 54 5.50 10.59 -5.59
C PHE A 54 4.71 10.74 -6.90
N ASN A 55 5.20 10.12 -7.97
CA ASN A 55 4.65 10.30 -9.32
C ASN A 55 3.49 9.35 -9.67
N ARG A 56 3.18 8.38 -8.82
CA ARG A 56 2.03 7.49 -8.98
C ARG A 56 0.90 7.86 -8.01
N PRO A 57 -0.37 7.80 -8.44
CA PRO A 57 -1.52 8.01 -7.56
C PRO A 57 -1.79 6.77 -6.69
N CYS A 58 -2.56 6.95 -5.62
CA CYS A 58 -3.12 5.91 -4.76
C CYS A 58 -2.05 4.88 -4.32
N GLN A 59 -2.39 3.58 -4.41
CA GLN A 59 -1.53 2.47 -4.01
C GLN A 59 -0.18 2.44 -4.75
N GLY A 60 -0.13 2.98 -5.98
CA GLY A 60 1.12 3.09 -6.72
C GLY A 60 2.11 4.05 -6.05
N GLY A 61 1.62 5.18 -5.51
CA GLY A 61 2.43 6.14 -4.77
C GLY A 61 2.83 5.61 -3.39
N LEU A 62 1.91 4.90 -2.72
CA LEU A 62 2.23 4.21 -1.46
C LEU A 62 3.37 3.19 -1.65
N ALA A 63 3.33 2.38 -2.71
CA ALA A 63 4.37 1.42 -3.00
C ALA A 63 5.75 2.09 -3.20
N GLN A 64 5.79 3.26 -3.82
CA GLN A 64 7.03 4.03 -3.99
C GLN A 64 7.53 4.63 -2.67
N ALA A 65 6.64 5.09 -1.80
CA ALA A 65 7.01 5.56 -0.46
C ALA A 65 7.61 4.42 0.37
N VAL A 66 6.98 3.24 0.36
CA VAL A 66 7.52 2.06 1.06
C VAL A 66 8.87 1.64 0.47
N GLU A 67 9.00 1.62 -0.87
CA GLU A 67 10.27 1.32 -1.53
C GLU A 67 11.40 2.26 -1.09
N ALA A 68 11.11 3.56 -0.96
CA ALA A 68 12.07 4.54 -0.46
C ALA A 68 12.46 4.30 1.01
N LEU A 69 11.56 3.76 1.84
CA LEU A 69 11.82 3.45 3.24
C LEU A 69 12.65 2.17 3.41
N ILE A 70 12.30 1.10 2.69
CA ILE A 70 12.92 -0.23 2.87
C ILE A 70 14.09 -0.50 1.92
N GLY A 71 14.34 0.40 0.97
CA GLY A 71 15.47 0.32 0.02
C GLY A 71 15.31 -0.69 -1.11
N HIS A 72 14.14 -1.32 -1.23
CA HIS A 72 13.82 -2.22 -2.34
C HIS A 72 12.31 -2.23 -2.61
N ARG A 73 11.93 -2.68 -3.81
CA ARG A 73 10.52 -2.80 -4.17
C ARG A 73 9.80 -3.80 -3.24
N PRO A 74 8.62 -3.47 -2.69
CA PRO A 74 7.85 -4.40 -1.86
C PRO A 74 7.54 -5.71 -2.60
N GLY A 75 7.74 -6.84 -1.91
CA GLY A 75 7.53 -8.19 -2.46
C GLY A 75 8.71 -8.79 -3.23
N ASN A 76 9.80 -8.04 -3.44
CA ASN A 76 10.99 -8.53 -4.16
C ASN A 76 12.07 -9.18 -3.28
N CYS A 77 11.93 -9.17 -1.95
CA CYS A 77 12.86 -9.84 -1.02
C CYS A 77 12.17 -11.03 -0.34
N ALA A 78 12.96 -11.95 0.23
CA ALA A 78 12.43 -13.15 0.90
C ALA A 78 11.51 -12.82 2.08
N ALA A 79 11.75 -11.71 2.78
CA ALA A 79 10.92 -11.27 3.91
C ALA A 79 9.57 -10.67 3.48
N CYS A 80 9.55 -9.86 2.43
CA CYS A 80 8.32 -9.19 1.97
C CYS A 80 7.49 -10.03 0.98
N LYS A 81 8.04 -11.12 0.45
CA LYS A 81 7.34 -11.95 -0.55
C LYS A 81 6.28 -12.80 0.14
N LEU A 82 5.01 -12.60 -0.21
CA LEU A 82 3.92 -13.47 0.24
C LEU A 82 3.98 -14.83 -0.48
N THR A 83 4.66 -15.80 0.11
CA THR A 83 4.82 -17.16 -0.44
C THR A 83 3.67 -18.08 -0.06
N ASN A 84 3.15 -17.98 1.17
CA ASN A 84 2.21 -18.95 1.75
C ASN A 84 0.76 -18.44 1.86
N LEU A 85 0.25 -17.76 0.83
CA LEU A 85 -1.17 -17.44 0.75
C LEU A 85 -2.00 -18.67 0.36
N GLU A 86 -3.05 -18.94 1.15
CA GLU A 86 -4.11 -19.88 0.77
C GLU A 86 -4.70 -19.47 -0.60
N PRO A 87 -5.09 -20.43 -1.48
CA PRO A 87 -5.65 -20.13 -2.79
C PRO A 87 -6.79 -19.11 -2.78
N ARG A 88 -7.72 -19.20 -1.82
CA ARG A 88 -8.84 -18.27 -1.69
C ARG A 88 -8.39 -16.84 -1.37
N SER A 89 -7.46 -16.69 -0.44
CA SER A 89 -6.85 -15.39 -0.08
C SER A 89 -6.07 -14.81 -1.25
N ARG A 90 -5.33 -15.65 -1.99
CA ARG A 90 -4.61 -15.25 -3.19
C ARG A 90 -5.57 -14.75 -4.28
N LEU A 91 -6.69 -15.44 -4.49
CA LEU A 91 -7.72 -15.02 -5.43
C LEU A 91 -8.34 -13.68 -5.02
N LEU A 92 -8.75 -13.55 -3.76
CA LEU A 92 -9.32 -12.31 -3.22
C LEU A 92 -8.36 -11.13 -3.39
N LEU A 93 -7.11 -11.26 -2.94
CA LEU A 93 -6.11 -10.20 -3.06
C LEU A 93 -5.81 -9.85 -4.52
N THR A 94 -5.85 -10.83 -5.42
CA THR A 94 -5.70 -10.58 -6.86
C THR A 94 -6.87 -9.78 -7.42
N MET A 95 -8.10 -10.07 -6.98
CA MET A 95 -9.28 -9.31 -7.37
C MET A 95 -9.26 -7.88 -6.81
N LEU A 96 -8.87 -7.70 -5.54
CA LEU A 96 -8.73 -6.37 -4.94
C LEU A 96 -7.65 -5.55 -5.68
N ALA A 97 -6.48 -6.14 -5.95
CA ALA A 97 -5.43 -5.48 -6.73
C ALA A 97 -5.85 -5.15 -8.18
N ALA A 98 -6.81 -5.88 -8.75
CA ALA A 98 -7.35 -5.58 -10.08
C ALA A 98 -8.19 -4.30 -10.09
N GLN A 99 -8.84 -3.95 -8.97
CA GLN A 99 -9.65 -2.72 -8.85
C GLN A 99 -8.77 -1.47 -8.91
N ASP A 100 -7.55 -1.57 -8.38
CA ASP A 100 -6.56 -0.48 -8.41
C ASP A 100 -5.84 -0.36 -9.77
N ALA A 101 -5.98 -1.35 -10.66
CA ALA A 101 -5.29 -1.37 -11.94
C ALA A 101 -6.02 -0.54 -13.01
N ARG A 102 -5.25 0.18 -13.84
CA ARG A 102 -5.73 0.92 -15.01
C ARG A 102 -5.12 0.38 -16.30
N GLY A 103 -5.88 0.43 -17.40
CA GLY A 103 -5.42 0.00 -18.73
C GLY A 103 -4.95 -1.47 -18.77
N ILE A 104 -3.78 -1.71 -19.35
CA ILE A 104 -3.15 -3.05 -19.51
C ILE A 104 -2.97 -3.78 -18.17
N GLY A 105 -2.86 -3.06 -17.05
CA GLY A 105 -2.80 -3.64 -15.72
C GLY A 105 -4.03 -4.49 -15.37
N LYS A 106 -5.21 -4.18 -15.90
CA LYS A 106 -6.42 -4.98 -15.72
C LYS A 106 -6.34 -6.32 -16.44
N LEU A 107 -5.82 -6.35 -17.67
CA LEU A 107 -5.60 -7.60 -18.42
C LEU A 107 -4.64 -8.54 -17.69
N ALA A 108 -3.53 -8.00 -17.18
CA ALA A 108 -2.59 -8.76 -16.37
C ALA A 108 -3.21 -9.24 -15.03
N ALA A 109 -4.15 -8.48 -14.46
CA ALA A 109 -4.88 -8.89 -13.27
C ALA A 109 -5.88 -10.03 -13.56
N VAL A 110 -6.59 -9.98 -14.69
CA VAL A 110 -7.48 -11.07 -15.15
C VAL A 110 -6.70 -12.37 -15.35
N LEU A 111 -5.55 -12.32 -16.02
CA LEU A 111 -4.70 -13.51 -16.22
C LEU A 111 -4.19 -14.08 -14.88
N ARG A 112 -3.83 -13.22 -13.93
CA ARG A 112 -3.42 -13.66 -12.57
C ARG A 112 -4.59 -14.26 -11.79
N ALA A 113 -5.78 -13.69 -11.89
CA ALA A 113 -6.97 -14.20 -11.24
C ALA A 113 -7.36 -15.57 -11.80
N ALA A 114 -7.34 -15.75 -13.13
CA ALA A 114 -7.58 -17.03 -13.78
C ALA A 114 -6.61 -18.12 -13.31
N ARG A 115 -5.32 -17.78 -13.15
CA ARG A 115 -4.31 -18.70 -12.60
C ARG A 115 -4.52 -19.00 -11.12
N ALA A 116 -4.95 -18.01 -10.33
CA ALA A 116 -5.23 -18.20 -8.90
C ALA A 116 -6.52 -18.99 -8.65
N ALA A 117 -7.47 -18.95 -9.59
CA ALA A 117 -8.74 -19.68 -9.56
C ALA A 117 -8.65 -21.09 -10.17
N ALA A 118 -7.51 -21.46 -10.77
CA ALA A 118 -7.33 -22.80 -11.31
C ALA A 118 -7.56 -23.84 -10.20
N PRO A 119 -8.34 -24.90 -10.45
CA PRO A 119 -8.73 -25.86 -9.44
C PRO A 119 -7.48 -26.52 -8.83
N VAL A 120 -7.34 -26.41 -7.52
CA VAL A 120 -6.37 -27.20 -6.76
C VAL A 120 -6.96 -28.61 -6.67
N PRO A 121 -6.27 -29.68 -7.10
CA PRO A 121 -6.78 -31.03 -6.94
C PRO A 121 -6.97 -31.31 -5.44
N HIS A 122 -8.23 -31.47 -5.02
CA HIS A 122 -8.55 -31.94 -3.68
C HIS A 122 -8.04 -33.38 -3.55
N ARG A 123 -6.97 -33.60 -2.78
CA ARG A 123 -6.65 -34.94 -2.30
C ARG A 123 -7.65 -35.28 -1.20
N VAL A 124 -8.60 -36.14 -1.52
CA VAL A 124 -9.39 -36.88 -0.53
C VAL A 124 -8.45 -37.93 0.06
N ALA A 125 -8.26 -37.89 1.38
CA ALA A 125 -7.55 -38.92 2.15
C ALA A 125 -8.49 -40.11 2.39
#